data_AF-A0ABC9KCC6-F1
#
_entry.id   AF-A0ABC9KCC6-F1
#
_cell.length_a   1.000
_cell.length_b   1.000
_cell.length_c   1.000
_cell.angle_alpha   90.00
_cell.angle_beta   90.00
_cell.angle_gamma   90.00
#
_symmetry.space_group_name_H-M   'P 1'
#
loop_
_entity.id
_entity.type
_entity.pdbx_description
1 polymer ?
#
loop_
_entity_poly.entity_id
_entity_poly.type
_entity_poly.pdbx_seq_one_letter_code
_entity_poly.pdbx_strand_id
1 'polypeptide(L)'
;MALYLLKTDTVWGVAGIHGAWNFAQGNLFGILVSGQPSGTSLMTFLPQGNQDWLSGGSFGIEGSIMTSLVLLLLIVYLANKLKKENERM
;
A
#
# COMPACT_ATOMS: atom_id res chain seq x y z
N MET A 1 -7.49 -0.54 -3.62
CA MET A 1 -7.40 -1.50 -4.76
C MET A 1 -8.73 -1.76 -5.45
N ALA A 2 -9.89 -1.71 -4.76
CA ALA A 2 -11.21 -1.92 -5.38
C ALA A 2 -11.47 -1.03 -6.61
N LEU A 3 -11.18 0.28 -6.54
CA LEU A 3 -11.36 1.17 -7.70
C LEU A 3 -10.46 0.82 -8.89
N TYR A 4 -9.28 0.27 -8.64
CA TYR A 4 -8.42 -0.21 -9.71
C TYR A 4 -9.02 -1.46 -10.37
N LEU A 5 -9.52 -2.41 -9.57
CA LEU A 5 -10.23 -3.60 -10.07
C LEU A 5 -11.42 -3.21 -10.95
N LEU A 6 -12.29 -2.31 -10.48
CA LEU A 6 -13.45 -1.84 -11.25
C LEU A 6 -13.06 -1.18 -12.58
N LYS A 7 -11.86 -0.58 -12.62
CA LYS A 7 -11.35 0.08 -13.82
C LYS A 7 -10.81 -0.90 -14.85
N THR A 8 -10.11 -1.93 -14.41
CA THR A 8 -9.39 -2.86 -15.30
C THR A 8 -10.14 -4.17 -15.54
N ASP A 9 -11.20 -4.42 -14.77
CA ASP A 9 -12.01 -5.65 -14.78
C ASP A 9 -11.16 -6.93 -14.68
N THR A 10 -10.07 -6.85 -13.91
CA THR A 10 -9.13 -7.97 -13.74
C THR A 10 -8.44 -7.91 -12.37
N VAL A 11 -8.36 -9.07 -11.71
CA VAL A 11 -7.73 -9.22 -10.39
C VAL A 11 -6.20 -9.26 -10.46
N TRP A 12 -5.63 -9.64 -11.61
CA TRP A 12 -4.19 -9.84 -11.75
C TRP A 12 -3.38 -8.57 -11.46
N GLY A 13 -3.86 -7.41 -11.90
CA GLY A 13 -3.20 -6.13 -11.62
C GLY A 13 -3.24 -5.76 -10.13
N VAL A 14 -4.35 -6.03 -9.44
CA VAL A 14 -4.46 -5.84 -7.98
C VAL A 14 -3.50 -6.76 -7.24
N ALA A 15 -3.48 -8.04 -7.60
CA ALA A 15 -2.59 -9.03 -7.00
C ALA A 15 -1.11 -8.66 -7.21
N GLY A 16 -0.74 -8.23 -8.43
CA GLY A 16 0.61 -7.78 -8.75
C GLY A 16 1.05 -6.56 -7.95
N ILE A 17 0.22 -5.51 -7.88
CA ILE A 17 0.54 -4.29 -7.11
C ILE A 17 0.65 -4.60 -5.62
N HIS A 18 -0.28 -5.38 -5.07
CA HIS A 18 -0.28 -5.72 -3.65
C HIS A 18 0.91 -6.63 -3.29
N GLY A 19 1.20 -7.64 -4.12
CA GLY A 19 2.36 -8.50 -3.97
C GLY A 19 3.69 -7.74 -4.08
N ALA A 20 3.81 -6.80 -5.03
CA ALA A 20 4.99 -5.96 -5.16
C ALA A 20 5.22 -5.07 -3.92
N TRP A 21 4.15 -4.51 -3.35
CA TRP A 21 4.21 -3.73 -2.12
C TRP A 21 4.71 -4.56 -0.93
N ASN A 22 4.11 -5.72 -0.70
CA ASN A 22 4.55 -6.64 0.36
C ASN A 22 5.98 -7.16 0.15
N PHE A 23 6.36 -7.45 -1.09
CA PHE A 23 7.71 -7.85 -1.44
C PHE A 23 8.71 -6.75 -1.09
N ALA A 24 8.43 -5.50 -1.47
CA ALA A 24 9.29 -4.37 -1.16
C ALA A 24 9.41 -4.16 0.37
N GLN A 25 8.31 -4.18 1.11
CA GLN A 25 8.35 -4.04 2.57
C GLN A 25 9.17 -5.15 3.22
N GLY A 26 8.81 -6.41 2.96
CA GLY A 26 9.39 -7.54 3.68
C GLY A 26 10.76 -7.94 3.15
N ASN A 27 10.87 -8.24 1.86
CA ASN A 27 12.08 -8.84 1.28
C ASN A 27 13.16 -7.80 0.96
N LEU A 28 12.78 -6.58 0.58
CA LEU A 28 13.75 -5.53 0.26
C LEU A 28 14.15 -4.73 1.49
N PHE A 29 13.19 -4.24 2.26
CA PHE A 29 13.44 -3.31 3.37
C PHE A 29 13.38 -3.93 4.78
N GLY A 30 12.94 -5.18 4.93
CA GLY A 30 12.87 -5.83 6.23
C GLY A 30 11.93 -5.12 7.20
N ILE A 31 10.82 -4.58 6.68
CA ILE A 31 9.75 -3.93 7.43
C ILE A 31 8.60 -4.92 7.62
N LEU A 32 7.86 -4.78 8.72
CA LEU A 32 6.64 -5.54 8.99
C LEU A 32 5.66 -5.48 7.81
N VAL A 33 5.12 -6.65 7.44
CA VAL A 33 4.07 -6.80 6.43
C VAL A 33 2.78 -7.15 7.15
N SER A 34 1.84 -6.21 7.22
CA SER A 34 0.59 -6.35 7.98
C SER A 34 0.82 -6.87 9.43
N GLY A 35 1.86 -6.36 10.09
CA GLY A 35 2.27 -6.75 11.44
C GLY A 35 3.03 -8.07 11.58
N GLN A 36 3.29 -8.77 10.48
CA GLN A 36 4.13 -9.97 10.49
C GLN A 36 5.61 -9.59 10.32
N PRO A 37 6.52 -10.21 11.11
CA PRO A 37 7.96 -10.04 10.92
C PRO A 37 8.37 -10.43 9.50
N SER A 38 9.17 -9.58 8.87
CA SER A 38 9.91 -9.96 7.68
C SER A 38 10.96 -11.02 8.06
N GLY A 39 11.06 -12.08 7.27
CA GLY A 39 12.14 -13.07 7.39
C GLY A 39 13.48 -12.49 6.92
N THR A 40 14.23 -13.25 6.12
CA THR A 40 15.46 -12.74 5.50
C THR A 40 15.13 -11.61 4.51
N SER A 41 15.75 -10.44 4.72
CA SER A 41 15.59 -9.27 3.86
C SER A 41 16.94 -8.75 3.36
N LEU A 42 16.94 -8.01 2.25
CA LEU A 42 18.16 -7.41 1.69
C LEU A 42 18.69 -6.28 2.58
N MET A 43 17.80 -5.42 3.05
CA MET A 43 18.05 -4.35 4.02
C MET A 43 17.13 -4.54 5.22
N THR A 44 17.49 -3.94 6.35
CA THR A 44 16.68 -3.99 7.58
C THR A 44 16.50 -2.58 8.12
N PHE A 45 15.26 -2.10 8.11
CA PHE A 45 14.89 -0.80 8.66
C PHE A 45 14.12 -0.98 9.97
N LEU A 46 14.71 -0.52 11.07
CA LEU A 46 14.09 -0.52 12.38
C LEU A 46 13.61 0.89 12.72
N PRO A 47 12.30 1.09 12.95
CA PRO A 47 11.81 2.40 13.40
C PRO A 47 12.45 2.76 14.73
N GLN A 48 12.92 4.01 14.84
CA GLN A 48 13.51 4.58 16.05
C GLN A 48 12.60 5.69 16.58
N GLY A 49 12.42 5.74 17.89
CA GLY A 49 11.54 6.70 18.56
C GLY A 49 10.11 6.18 18.78
N ASN A 50 9.22 7.08 19.21
CA ASN A 50 7.85 6.77 19.64
C ASN A 50 6.79 7.30 18.66
N GLN A 51 7.17 7.56 17.41
CA GLN A 51 6.29 8.10 16.38
C GLN A 51 5.59 6.98 15.62
N ASP A 52 4.77 6.20 16.33
CA ASP A 52 4.02 5.06 15.75
C ASP A 52 3.06 5.49 14.65
N TRP A 53 2.56 6.73 14.71
CA TRP A 53 1.74 7.31 13.64
C TRP A 53 2.50 7.47 12.31
N LEU A 54 3.85 7.50 12.35
CA LEU A 54 4.70 7.61 11.17
C LEU A 54 5.27 6.25 10.74
N SER A 55 5.68 5.40 11.68
CA SER A 55 6.19 4.05 11.37
C SER A 55 5.07 3.04 11.10
N GLY A 56 3.85 3.33 11.57
CA GLY A 56 2.71 2.42 11.64
C GLY A 56 2.79 1.39 12.77
N GLY A 57 3.73 1.57 13.72
CA GLY A 57 3.85 0.79 14.94
C GLY A 57 3.94 -0.72 14.69
N SER A 58 3.18 -1.51 15.47
CA SER A 58 3.15 -2.97 15.37
C SER A 58 2.55 -3.51 14.08
N PHE A 59 1.90 -2.66 13.26
CA PHE A 59 1.36 -3.07 11.97
C PHE A 59 2.38 -2.89 10.83
N GLY A 60 3.42 -2.08 11.04
CA GLY A 60 4.36 -1.65 10.01
C GLY A 60 3.85 -0.47 9.19
N ILE A 61 4.62 -0.06 8.17
CA ILE A 61 4.38 1.19 7.42
C ILE A 61 2.99 1.29 6.78
N GLU A 62 2.28 0.18 6.59
CA GLU A 62 0.88 0.15 6.16
C GLU A 62 -0.05 0.94 7.10
N GLY A 63 0.22 0.92 8.41
CA GLY A 63 -0.54 1.64 9.42
C GLY A 63 -0.16 3.11 9.58
N SER A 64 0.81 3.60 8.80
CA SER A 64 1.28 4.98 8.91
C SER A 64 0.31 6.00 8.30
N ILE A 65 0.38 7.24 8.78
CA ILE A 65 -0.34 8.37 8.19
C ILE A 65 0.10 8.60 6.73
N MET A 66 1.37 8.34 6.41
CA MET A 66 1.91 8.56 5.07
C MET A 66 1.28 7.59 4.07
N THR A 67 1.20 6.30 4.40
CA THR A 67 0.50 5.31 3.56
C THR A 67 -0.97 5.67 3.41
N SER A 68 -1.62 6.08 4.49
CA SER A 68 -3.03 6.49 4.47
C SER A 68 -3.28 7.68 3.53
N LEU A 69 -2.42 8.71 3.57
CA LEU A 69 -2.50 9.88 2.69
C LEU A 69 -2.30 9.50 1.22
N VAL A 70 -1.30 8.67 0.91
CA VAL A 70 -1.05 8.21 -0.46
C VAL A 70 -2.24 7.42 -1.01
N LEU A 71 -2.79 6.50 -0.20
CA LEU A 71 -3.97 5.72 -0.60
C LEU A 71 -5.20 6.61 -0.80
N LEU A 72 -5.40 7.62 0.06
CA LEU A 72 -6.50 8.58 -0.10
C LEU A 72 -6.39 9.37 -1.41
N LEU A 73 -5.19 9.87 -1.73
CA LEU A 73 -4.96 10.57 -3.00
C LEU A 73 -5.23 9.67 -4.21
N LEU A 74 -4.79 8.41 -4.17
CA LEU A 74 -5.06 7.44 -5.22
C LEU A 74 -6.55 7.11 -5.36
N ILE A 75 -7.28 7.01 -4.24
CA ILE A 75 -8.73 6.81 -4.23
C ILE A 75 -9.42 7.98 -4.92
N VAL A 76 -9.12 9.22 -4.51
CA VAL A 76 -9.71 10.43 -5.10
C VAL A 76 -9.40 10.51 -6.60
N TYR A 77 -8.15 10.25 -6.99
CA TYR A 77 -7.74 10.25 -8.40
C TYR A 77 -8.52 9.21 -9.23
N LEU A 78 -8.56 7.95 -8.78
CA LEU A 78 -9.25 6.88 -9.50
C LEU A 78 -10.76 7.08 -9.53
N ALA A 79 -11.37 7.53 -8.43
CA ALA A 79 -12.80 7.83 -8.37
C ALA A 79 -13.18 8.92 -9.38
N ASN A 80 -12.40 10.01 -9.44
CA ASN A 80 -12.62 11.08 -10.41
C ASN A 80 -12.47 10.59 -11.85
N LYS A 81 -11.49 9.72 -12.11
CA LYS A 81 -11.26 9.15 -13.44
C LYS A 81 -12.42 8.24 -13.88
N LEU A 82 -12.88 7.35 -12.99
CA LEU A 82 -14.02 6.47 -13.25
C LEU A 82 -15.31 7.25 -13.47
N LYS A 83 -15.57 8.30 -12.67
CA LYS A 83 -16.75 9.18 -12.85
C LYS A 83 -16.76 9.82 -14.24
N LYS A 84 -15.62 10.37 -14.68
CA LYS A 84 -15.48 10.99 -16.00
C LYS A 84 -15.62 9.98 -17.15
N GLU A 85 -15.15 8.75 -16.97
CA GLU A 85 -15.32 7.67 -17.96
C GLU A 85 -16.81 7.29 -18.08
N ASN A 86 -17.53 7.22 -16.96
CA ASN A 86 -18.97 6.93 -16.94
C ASN A 86 -19.84 8.06 -17.52
N GLU A 87 -19.46 9.33 -17.35
CA GLU A 87 -20.16 10.48 -17.95
C GLU A 87 -19.98 10.57 -19.49
N ARG A 88 -19.01 9.84 -20.05
CA ARG A 88 -18.71 9.83 -21.49
C ARG A 88 -19.38 8.68 -22.26
N MET A 89 -19.96 7.72 -21.55
CA MET A 89 -20.73 6.61 -22.11
C MET A 89 -22.20 7.00 -22.22
#